data_AF-A0A258ETA6-F1
#
_entry.id   AF-A0A258ETA6-F1
#
_cell.length_a   1.000
_cell.length_b   1.000
_cell.length_c   1.000
_cell.angle_alpha   90.00
_cell.angle_beta   90.00
_cell.angle_gamma   90.00
#
_symmetry.space_group_name_H-M   'P 1'
#
loop_
_entity.id
_entity.type
_entity.pdbx_description
1 polymer ?
#
loop_
_entity_poly.entity_id
_entity_poly.type
_entity_poly.pdbx_seq_one_letter_code
_entity_poly.pdbx_strand_id
1 'polypeptide(L)' 'MGDDLLRGADEIARFLFGDVKHRRKVYYLTGEAPKGMPHFKMGSLICARKSTILTWIAEQEGRA' A
#
# COMPACT_ATOMS: atom_id res chain seq x y z
N MET A 1 -8.52 -12.43 -10.87
CA MET A 1 -7.69 -12.66 -9.66
C MET A 1 -6.35 -11.93 -9.68
N GLY A 2 -5.69 -11.74 -10.83
CA GLY A 2 -4.41 -11.01 -10.91
C GLY A 2 -4.46 -9.51 -10.58
N ASP A 3 -5.65 -8.89 -10.59
CA ASP A 3 -5.79 -7.44 -10.43
C ASP A 3 -5.80 -6.96 -8.96
N ASP A 4 -5.87 -7.87 -7.98
CA ASP A 4 -5.87 -7.48 -6.56
C ASP A 4 -4.45 -7.28 -6.00
N LEU A 5 -3.43 -7.90 -6.60
CA LEU A 5 -2.06 -7.84 -6.13
C LEU A 5 -1.30 -6.66 -6.74
N LEU A 6 -0.76 -5.79 -5.90
CA LEU A 6 0.14 -4.70 -6.27
C LEU A 6 1.59 -5.11 -5.97
N ARG A 7 2.49 -5.00 -6.94
CA ARG A 7 3.88 -5.42 -6.83
C ARG A 7 4.82 -4.22 -6.92
N GLY A 8 5.61 -4.06 -5.87
CA GLY A 8 6.56 -2.96 -5.75
C GLY A 8 5.90 -1.64 -5.37
N ALA A 9 6.76 -0.69 -5.01
CA ALA A 9 6.33 0.63 -4.57
C ALA A 9 5.64 1.44 -5.69
N ASP A 10 5.94 1.15 -6.95
CA ASP A 10 5.40 1.90 -8.09
C ASP A 10 3.92 1.58 -8.34
N GLU A 11 3.54 0.29 -8.35
CA GLU A 11 2.13 -0.11 -8.49
C GLU A 11 1.31 0.35 -7.28
N ILE A 12 1.88 0.25 -6.08
CA ILE A 12 1.24 0.75 -4.86
C ILE A 12 1.07 2.28 -4.91
N ALA A 13 2.08 3.01 -5.38
CA ALA A 13 2.02 4.47 -5.47
C ALA A 13 0.99 4.92 -6.50
N ARG A 14 0.90 4.24 -7.64
CA ARG A 14 -0.12 4.53 -8.65
C ARG A 14 -1.52 4.23 -8.13
N PHE A 15 -1.70 3.18 -7.34
CA PHE A 15 -2.99 2.84 -6.74
C PHE A 15 -3.42 3.84 -5.67
N LEU A 16 -2.53 4.20 -4.74
CA LEU A 16 -2.85 5.08 -3.61
C LEU A 16 -2.85 6.57 -3.95
N PHE A 17 -1.94 7.00 -4.83
CA PHE A 17 -1.65 8.41 -5.07
C PHE A 17 -1.82 8.82 -6.54
N GLY A 18 -2.19 7.90 -7.44
CA GLY A 18 -2.41 8.19 -8.86
C GLY A 18 -1.14 8.35 -9.70
N ASP A 19 0.04 8.51 -9.10
CA ASP A 19 1.32 8.69 -9.79
C ASP A 19 2.47 7.92 -9.11
N VAL A 20 3.28 7.24 -9.91
CA VAL A 20 4.47 6.48 -9.50
C VAL A 20 5.53 7.34 -8.81
N LYS A 21 5.54 8.66 -9.04
CA LYS A 21 6.45 9.63 -8.38
C LYS A 21 6.34 9.58 -6.85
N HIS A 22 5.21 9.10 -6.32
CA HIS A 22 4.96 8.98 -4.90
C HIS A 22 5.52 7.69 -4.24
N ARG A 23 6.33 6.88 -4.93
CA ARG A 23 6.96 5.67 -4.39
C ARG A 23 7.69 5.87 -3.04
N ARG A 24 8.28 7.05 -2.79
CA ARG A 24 8.91 7.36 -1.49
C ARG A 24 7.91 7.40 -0.33
N LYS A 25 6.68 7.88 -0.59
CA LYS A 25 5.59 7.85 0.39
C LYS A 25 5.19 6.42 0.71
N VAL A 26 5.21 5.53 -0.28
CA VAL A 26 4.96 4.09 -0.06
C VAL A 26 6.00 3.51 0.88
N TYR A 27 7.29 3.73 0.64
CA TYR A 27 8.34 3.22 1.55
C TYR A 27 8.17 3.71 2.98
N TYR A 28 7.87 5.01 3.16
CA TYR A 28 7.54 5.57 4.47
C TYR A 28 6.35 4.86 5.12
N LEU A 29 5.23 4.69 4.39
CA LEU A 29 4.03 3.99 4.87
C LEU A 29 4.29 2.52 5.21
N THR A 30 5.30 1.90 4.63
CA THR A 30 5.62 0.49 4.85
C THR A 30 6.71 0.26 5.90
N GLY A 31 7.28 1.32 6.48
CA GLY A 31 8.38 1.23 7.43
C GLY A 31 8.22 2.16 8.63
N GLU A 32 8.33 3.46 8.40
CA GLU A 32 8.51 4.47 9.46
C GLU A 32 7.19 5.11 9.93
N ALA A 33 6.10 4.93 9.18
CA ALA A 33 4.83 5.56 9.50
C ALA A 33 4.24 5.02 10.83
N PRO A 34 3.77 5.91 11.75
CA PRO A 34 3.12 5.48 13.00
C PRO A 34 1.92 4.55 12.80
N LYS A 35 1.18 4.76 11.70
CA LYS A 35 0.17 3.85 11.18
C LYS A 35 0.59 3.41 9.80
N GLY A 36 1.34 2.31 9.76
CA GLY A 36 1.79 1.71 8.53
C GLY A 36 0.62 1.17 7.69
N MET A 37 0.81 1.17 6.38
CA MET A 37 -0.10 0.56 5.42
C MET A 37 0.08 -0.97 5.42
N PRO A 38 -1.00 -1.75 5.29
CA PRO A 38 -0.90 -3.20 5.17
C PRO A 38 -0.12 -3.61 3.91
N HIS A 39 0.92 -4.42 4.11
CA HIS A 39 1.81 -4.90 3.06
C HIS A 39 2.44 -6.24 3.49
N PHE A 40 3.10 -6.91 2.55
CA PHE A 40 3.90 -8.10 2.80
C PHE A 40 5.10 -8.16 1.85
N LYS A 41 6.08 -9.02 2.17
CA LYS A 41 7.27 -9.22 1.34
C LYS A 41 7.16 -10.50 0.52
N MET A 42 7.57 -10.42 -0.74
CA MET A 42 7.78 -11.57 -1.63
C MET A 42 9.24 -11.54 -2.08
N GLY A 43 10.11 -12.19 -1.29
CA GLY A 43 11.56 -12.00 -1.38
C GLY A 43 11.95 -10.56 -1.01
N SER A 44 12.67 -9.87 -1.89
CA SER A 44 13.03 -8.45 -1.71
C SER A 44 11.91 -7.49 -2.12
N LEU A 45 10.89 -7.96 -2.83
CA LEU A 45 9.82 -7.13 -3.36
C LEU A 45 8.75 -6.87 -2.30
N ILE A 46 8.32 -5.62 -2.19
CA ILE A 46 7.15 -5.26 -1.38
C ILE A 46 5.89 -5.45 -2.20
N CYS A 47 4.89 -6.09 -1.60
CA CYS A 47 3.60 -6.32 -2.23
C CYS A 47 2.48 -5.88 -1.28
N ALA A 48 1.34 -5.53 -1.85
CA ALA A 48 0.12 -5.27 -1.09
C ALA A 48 -1.09 -5.74 -1.89
N ARG A 49 -2.25 -5.87 -1.23
CA ARG A 49 -3.51 -6.20 -1.90
C ARG A 49 -4.46 -5.00 -1.90
N LYS A 50 -5.03 -4.65 -3.05
CA LYS A 50 -5.98 -3.53 -3.20
C LYS A 50 -7.12 -3.66 -2.21
N SER A 51 -7.75 -4.84 -2.16
CA SER A 51 -8.83 -5.16 -1.23
C SER A 51 -8.46 -4.88 0.23
N THR A 52 -7.30 -5.37 0.68
CA THR A 52 -6.82 -5.18 2.04
C THR A 52 -6.53 -3.72 2.37
N ILE A 53 -5.99 -2.95 1.42
CA ILE A 53 -5.75 -1.52 1.58
C ILE A 53 -7.07 -0.77 1.75
N LEU A 54 -8.06 -1.06 0.90
CA LEU A 54 -9.37 -0.40 0.97
C LEU A 54 -10.09 -0.70 2.28
N THR A 55 -10.08 -1.96 2.73
CA THR A 55 -10.63 -2.34 4.05
C THR A 55 -9.92 -1.59 5.17
N TRP A 56 -8.59 -1.52 5.13
CA TRP A 56 -7.80 -0.79 6.12
C TRP A 56 -8.12 0.70 6.15
N ILE A 57 -8.31 1.35 4.99
CA ILE A 57 -8.73 2.76 4.90
C ILE A 57 -10.10 2.94 5.58
N ALA A 58 -11.08 2.11 5.22
CA ALA A 58 -12.43 2.18 5.79
C ALA A 58 -12.43 1.98 7.32
N GLU A 59 -11.59 1.09 7.83
CA GLU A 59 -11.41 0.88 9.28
C GLU A 59 -10.80 2.11 9.99
N GLN A 60 -9.93 2.88 9.32
CA GLN A 60 -9.41 4.13 9.88
C GLN A 60 -10.46 5.23 9.88
N GLU A 61 -11.25 5.33 8.80
CA GLU A 61 -12.31 6.33 8.66
C GLU A 61 -13.46 6.10 9.65
N GLY A 62 -13.85 4.84 9.89
CA GLY A 62 -14.90 4.50 10.87
C GLY A 62 -14.47 4.57 12.34
N ARG A 63 -13.16 4.72 12.60
CA ARG A 63 -12.59 4.94 13.94
C ARG A 63 -12.29 6.41 14.23
N ALA A 64 -12.59 7.32 13.30
CA ALA A 64 -12.40 8.76 13.45
C ALA A 64 -13.58 9.43 14.17
#